data_AF-A0A928XG41-F1
#
_entry.id   AF-A0A928XG41-F1
#
_cell.length_a   1.000
_cell.length_b   1.000
_cell.length_c   1.000
_cell.angle_alpha   90.00
_cell.angle_beta   90.00
_cell.angle_gamma   90.00
#
_symmetry.space_group_name_H-M   'P 1'
#
loop_
_entity.id
_entity.type
_entity.pdbx_description
1 polymer ?
#
loop_
_entity_poly.entity_id
_entity_poly.type
_entity_poly.pdbx_seq_one_letter_code
_entity_poly.pdbx_strand_id
1 'polypeptide(L)'
;MTKGGKIAIILLFLLVLSSLALNFWLYWQLNMAQQKVAGLVRQVRAGLPEAIDELESFEQATLTYEINIQQEFPVQTEIPFNETFEVPIQLTVPISQTIHTSVMIDPLGTGLQIPVEVNVPVNVEVPIDTSVPIAIERSIPISTTIPLDLNVPLAIKVAETDLAQYVAQLRTGLASLDEILAGLEP
;
A
#
# COMPACT_ATOMS: atom_id res chain seq x y z
N MET A 1 105.88 4.13 -14.27
CA MET A 1 104.52 3.62 -13.96
C MET A 1 104.38 2.22 -14.56
N THR A 2 104.31 1.18 -13.72
CA THR A 2 104.20 -0.21 -14.19
C THR A 2 102.89 -0.41 -14.96
N LYS A 3 102.86 -1.32 -15.95
CA LYS A 3 101.64 -1.57 -16.76
C LYS A 3 100.41 -1.80 -15.88
N GLY A 4 100.57 -2.45 -14.72
CA GLY A 4 99.50 -2.67 -13.73
C GLY A 4 98.93 -1.39 -13.12
N GLY A 5 99.74 -0.37 -12.83
CA GLY A 5 99.26 0.90 -12.26
C GLY A 5 98.41 1.72 -13.24
N LYS A 6 98.75 1.69 -14.54
CA LYS A 6 97.92 2.33 -15.59
C LYS A 6 96.55 1.66 -15.70
N ILE A 7 96.51 0.33 -15.65
CA ILE A 7 95.26 -0.45 -15.69
C ILE A 7 94.40 -0.15 -14.46
N ALA A 8 95.00 -0.08 -13.26
CA ALA A 8 94.27 0.25 -12.03
C ALA A 8 93.63 1.65 -12.07
N ILE A 9 94.35 2.65 -12.60
CA ILE A 9 93.80 4.02 -12.74
C ILE A 9 92.66 4.05 -13.76
N ILE A 10 92.78 3.32 -14.88
CA ILE A 10 91.70 3.21 -15.87
C ILE A 10 90.46 2.54 -15.24
N LEU A 11 90.66 1.50 -14.43
CA LEU A 11 89.57 0.83 -13.72
C LEU A 11 88.91 1.73 -12.68
N LEU A 12 89.69 2.49 -11.90
CA LEU A 12 89.13 3.47 -10.95
C LEU A 12 88.38 4.59 -11.67
N PHE A 13 88.90 5.08 -12.80
CA PHE A 13 88.22 6.10 -13.60
C PHE A 13 86.88 5.61 -14.15
N LEU A 14 86.83 4.37 -14.66
CA LEU A 14 85.59 3.72 -15.08
C LEU A 14 84.61 3.51 -13.93
N LEU A 15 85.10 3.12 -12.75
CA LEU A 15 84.29 2.96 -11.54
C LEU A 15 83.64 4.30 -11.12
N VAL A 16 84.43 5.39 -11.11
CA VAL A 16 83.94 6.73 -10.77
C VAL A 16 82.91 7.22 -11.79
N LEU A 17 83.16 7.04 -13.09
CA LEU A 17 82.20 7.38 -14.16
C LEU A 17 80.89 6.60 -14.03
N SER A 18 80.99 5.29 -13.76
CA SER A 18 79.82 4.43 -13.55
C SER A 18 79.02 4.87 -12.32
N SER A 19 79.70 5.20 -11.21
CA SER A 19 79.07 5.73 -10.00
C SER A 19 78.38 7.07 -10.24
N LEU A 20 79.01 8.00 -10.97
CA LEU A 20 78.42 9.29 -11.30
C LEU A 20 77.18 9.14 -12.20
N ALA A 21 77.27 8.28 -13.22
CA ALA A 21 76.15 7.99 -14.12
C ALA A 21 74.97 7.36 -13.35
N LEU A 22 75.25 6.44 -12.42
CA LEU A 22 74.23 5.82 -11.58
C LEU A 22 73.53 6.85 -10.68
N ASN A 23 74.30 7.75 -10.05
CA ASN A 23 73.74 8.83 -9.22
C ASN A 23 72.90 9.80 -10.05
N PHE A 24 73.38 10.19 -11.24
CA PHE A 24 72.61 11.06 -12.15
C PHE A 24 71.32 10.38 -12.62
N TRP A 25 71.38 9.09 -12.97
CA TRP A 25 70.22 8.30 -13.34
C TRP A 25 69.20 8.19 -12.20
N LEU A 26 69.66 7.96 -10.97
CA LEU A 26 68.81 7.90 -9.78
C LEU A 26 68.11 9.25 -9.50
N TYR A 27 68.85 10.36 -9.61
CA TYR A 27 68.29 11.70 -9.49
C TYR A 27 67.25 11.99 -10.57
N TRP A 28 67.56 11.66 -11.83
CA TRP A 28 66.65 11.83 -12.96
C TRP A 28 65.39 10.99 -12.80
N GLN A 29 65.52 9.73 -12.35
CA GLN A 29 64.41 8.83 -12.10
C GLN A 29 63.49 9.36 -10.98
N LEU A 30 64.06 9.88 -9.89
CA LEU A 30 63.31 10.49 -8.79
C LEU A 30 62.53 11.73 -9.28
N ASN A 31 63.17 12.60 -10.06
CA ASN A 31 62.52 13.80 -10.58
C ASN A 31 61.36 13.45 -11.54
N MET A 32 61.55 12.44 -12.40
CA MET A 32 60.49 11.92 -13.27
C MET A 32 59.31 11.36 -12.48
N ALA A 33 59.57 10.68 -11.34
CA ALA A 33 58.53 10.17 -10.46
C ALA A 33 57.74 11.31 -9.79
N GLN A 34 58.44 12.34 -9.29
CA GLN A 34 57.83 13.51 -8.67
C GLN A 34 56.91 14.26 -9.65
N GLN A 35 57.34 14.45 -10.91
CA GLN A 35 56.51 15.12 -11.92
C GLN A 35 55.23 14.36 -12.25
N LYS A 36 55.28 13.02 -12.29
CA LYS A 36 54.10 12.19 -12.49
C LYS A 36 53.13 12.30 -11.31
N VAL A 37 53.65 12.26 -10.08
CA VAL A 37 52.83 12.43 -8.88
C VAL A 37 52.19 13.82 -8.84
N ALA A 38 52.96 14.88 -9.10
CA ALA A 38 52.43 16.25 -9.16
C ALA A 38 51.34 16.42 -10.23
N GLY A 39 51.50 15.79 -11.40
CA GLY A 39 50.47 15.79 -12.45
C GLY A 39 49.17 15.11 -12.00
N LEU A 40 49.27 13.96 -11.33
CA LEU A 40 48.11 13.25 -10.79
C LEU A 40 47.43 14.03 -9.66
N VAL A 41 48.21 14.61 -8.74
CA VAL A 41 47.70 15.46 -7.64
C VAL A 41 46.89 16.62 -8.21
N ARG A 42 47.42 17.34 -9.21
CA ARG A 42 46.70 18.44 -9.87
C ARG A 42 45.42 17.98 -10.55
N GLN A 43 45.45 16.85 -11.24
CA GLN A 43 44.27 16.31 -11.92
C GLN A 43 43.16 15.92 -10.93
N VAL A 44 43.52 15.27 -9.82
CA VAL A 44 42.57 14.90 -8.77
C VAL A 44 42.04 16.15 -8.07
N ARG A 45 42.93 17.06 -7.68
CA ARG A 45 42.58 18.32 -7.01
C ARG A 45 41.67 19.21 -7.83
N ALA A 46 41.83 19.23 -9.15
CA ALA A 46 40.96 20.00 -10.04
C ALA A 46 39.48 19.56 -9.99
N GLY A 47 39.21 18.27 -9.75
CA GLY A 47 37.83 17.74 -9.71
C GLY A 47 37.22 17.63 -8.30
N LEU A 48 38.02 17.79 -7.24
CA LEU A 48 37.55 17.66 -5.86
C LEU A 48 36.55 18.75 -5.44
N PRO A 49 36.79 20.05 -5.72
CA PRO A 49 35.84 21.11 -5.39
C PRO A 49 34.48 20.90 -6.07
N GLU A 50 34.49 20.51 -7.36
CA GLU A 50 33.27 20.21 -8.11
C GLU A 50 32.49 19.04 -7.49
N ALA A 51 33.18 17.95 -7.13
CA ALA A 51 32.53 16.82 -6.46
C ALA A 51 31.96 17.19 -5.07
N ILE A 52 32.65 18.03 -4.29
CA ILE A 52 32.17 18.52 -2.99
C ILE A 52 30.92 19.38 -3.16
N ASP A 53 30.92 20.28 -4.14
CA ASP A 53 29.78 21.16 -4.45
C ASP A 53 28.58 20.36 -4.98
N GLU A 54 28.82 19.35 -5.83
CA GLU A 54 27.78 18.43 -6.31
C GLU A 54 27.13 17.66 -5.16
N LEU A 55 27.92 17.20 -4.19
CA LEU A 55 27.42 16.53 -3.00
C LEU A 55 26.57 17.46 -2.13
N GLU A 56 26.97 18.72 -1.98
CA GLU A 56 26.18 19.71 -1.24
C GLU A 56 24.85 20.02 -1.94
N SER A 57 24.87 20.15 -3.27
CA SER A 57 23.65 20.27 -4.08
C SER A 57 22.75 19.04 -3.94
N PHE A 58 23.33 17.85 -3.95
CA PHE A 58 22.60 16.59 -3.76
C PHE A 58 21.97 16.49 -2.36
N GLU A 59 22.66 16.93 -1.31
CA GLU A 59 22.12 16.98 0.05
C GLU A 59 20.85 17.84 0.15
N GLN A 60 20.80 18.94 -0.61
CA GLN A 60 19.65 19.86 -0.66
C GLN A 60 18.57 19.42 -1.66
N ALA A 61 18.82 18.37 -2.46
CA ALA A 61 17.90 17.91 -3.48
C ALA A 61 16.63 17.29 -2.87
N THR A 62 15.54 17.36 -3.63
CA THR A 62 14.27 16.70 -3.31
C THR A 62 14.04 15.55 -4.27
N LEU A 63 13.98 14.33 -3.73
CA LEU A 63 13.63 13.12 -4.46
C LEU A 63 12.11 13.05 -4.59
N THR A 64 11.62 13.00 -5.83
CA THR A 64 10.19 12.87 -6.11
C THR A 64 9.90 11.46 -6.59
N TYR A 65 8.93 10.81 -5.95
CA TYR A 65 8.49 9.45 -6.28
C TYR A 65 6.96 9.42 -6.35
N GLU A 66 6.41 8.83 -7.41
CA GLU A 66 4.96 8.64 -7.55
C GLU A 66 4.58 7.22 -7.11
N ILE A 67 3.85 7.12 -6.00
CA ILE A 67 3.31 5.84 -5.53
C ILE A 67 1.91 5.69 -6.13
N ASN A 68 1.75 4.69 -6.99
CA ASN A 68 0.45 4.30 -7.53
C ASN A 68 -0.14 3.17 -6.68
N ILE A 69 -1.26 3.43 -6.01
CA ILE A 69 -1.98 2.47 -5.18
C ILE A 69 -3.27 2.11 -5.90
N GLN A 70 -3.34 0.88 -6.40
CA GLN A 70 -4.54 0.30 -6.99
C GLN A 70 -5.04 -0.81 -6.08
N GLN A 71 -6.20 -0.60 -5.46
CA GLN A 71 -6.77 -1.57 -4.53
C GLN A 71 -8.28 -1.68 -4.74
N GLU A 72 -8.80 -2.88 -4.60
CA GLU A 72 -10.23 -3.16 -4.67
C GLU A 72 -10.78 -3.44 -3.26
N PHE A 73 -11.81 -2.69 -2.87
CA PHE A 73 -12.50 -2.89 -1.59
C PHE A 73 -13.83 -3.62 -1.83
N PRO A 74 -13.96 -4.88 -1.40
CA PRO A 74 -15.22 -5.58 -1.49
C PRO A 74 -16.18 -5.07 -0.42
N VAL A 75 -17.39 -4.71 -0.83
CA VAL A 75 -18.50 -4.36 0.06
C VAL A 75 -19.57 -5.44 -0.08
N GLN A 76 -19.84 -6.12 1.03
CA GLN A 76 -20.88 -7.14 1.13
C GLN A 76 -21.88 -6.70 2.20
N THR A 77 -23.14 -6.57 1.82
CA THR A 77 -24.23 -6.23 2.74
C THR A 77 -25.49 -7.00 2.38
N GLU A 78 -26.33 -7.27 3.36
CA GLU A 78 -27.65 -7.84 3.15
C GLU A 78 -28.70 -6.81 3.54
N ILE A 79 -29.63 -6.53 2.64
CA ILE A 79 -30.77 -5.65 2.94
C ILE A 79 -31.97 -6.56 3.26
N PRO A 80 -32.52 -6.52 4.48
CA PRO A 80 -33.72 -7.27 4.83
C PRO A 80 -34.96 -6.57 4.28
N PHE A 81 -35.86 -7.36 3.70
CA PHE A 81 -37.20 -6.96 3.29
C PHE A 81 -38.22 -7.79 4.06
N ASN A 82 -39.04 -7.09 4.84
CA ASN A 82 -40.12 -7.67 5.62
C ASN A 82 -41.42 -7.01 5.18
N GLU A 83 -42.26 -7.76 4.46
CA GLU A 83 -43.58 -7.31 4.05
C GLU A 83 -44.64 -8.22 4.66
N THR A 84 -45.76 -7.64 5.07
CA THR A 84 -46.92 -8.37 5.56
C THR A 84 -48.14 -7.88 4.80
N PHE A 85 -48.90 -8.81 4.24
CA PHE A 85 -50.16 -8.49 3.58
C PHE A 85 -51.27 -9.39 4.09
N GLU A 86 -52.47 -8.83 4.16
CA GLU A 86 -53.68 -9.52 4.59
C GLU A 86 -54.42 -10.06 3.37
N VAL A 87 -54.66 -11.36 3.34
CA VAL A 87 -55.52 -11.97 2.32
C VAL A 87 -56.94 -12.09 2.90
N PRO A 88 -57.94 -11.37 2.35
CA PRO A 88 -59.32 -11.51 2.80
C PRO A 88 -59.91 -12.81 2.27
N ILE A 89 -60.59 -13.54 3.16
CA ILE A 89 -61.36 -14.74 2.83
C ILE A 89 -62.82 -14.44 3.17
N GLN A 90 -63.64 -14.35 2.11
CA GLN A 90 -65.08 -14.17 2.22
C GLN A 90 -65.77 -15.46 1.78
N LEU A 91 -66.43 -16.13 2.72
CA LEU A 91 -67.15 -17.37 2.46
C LEU A 91 -68.54 -17.28 3.09
N THR A 92 -69.58 -17.54 2.31
CA THR A 92 -70.94 -17.71 2.84
C THR A 92 -71.26 -19.19 2.88
N VAL A 93 -71.48 -19.72 4.08
CA VAL A 93 -71.86 -21.12 4.27
C VAL A 93 -73.38 -21.19 4.45
N PRO A 94 -74.12 -21.81 3.52
CA PRO A 94 -75.56 -22.03 3.69
C PRO A 94 -75.80 -23.22 4.61
N ILE A 95 -76.60 -23.01 5.65
CA ILE A 95 -77.08 -24.05 6.56
C ILE A 95 -78.57 -24.20 6.33
N SER A 96 -78.99 -25.39 5.91
CA SER A 96 -80.40 -25.75 5.70
C SER A 96 -80.70 -26.99 6.53
N GLN A 97 -81.51 -26.84 7.57
CA GLN A 97 -81.91 -27.92 8.45
C GLN A 97 -83.39 -27.83 8.77
N THR A 98 -84.07 -28.98 8.85
CA THR A 98 -85.44 -29.05 9.35
C THR A 98 -85.41 -29.55 10.78
N ILE A 99 -85.97 -28.76 11.70
CA ILE A 99 -86.13 -29.15 13.10
C ILE A 99 -87.54 -29.69 13.30
N HIS A 100 -87.64 -30.91 13.83
CA HIS A 100 -88.90 -31.54 14.21
C HIS A 100 -89.14 -31.29 15.69
N THR A 101 -90.22 -30.59 16.05
CA THR A 101 -90.57 -30.29 17.45
C THR A 101 -92.07 -30.44 17.70
N SER A 102 -92.48 -30.53 18.96
CA SER A 102 -93.90 -30.64 19.35
C SER A 102 -94.24 -29.52 20.34
N VAL A 103 -95.31 -28.78 20.06
CA VAL A 103 -95.77 -27.65 20.88
C VAL A 103 -97.15 -27.98 21.45
N MET A 104 -97.34 -27.72 22.74
CA MET A 104 -98.63 -27.88 23.42
C MET A 104 -99.45 -26.60 23.28
N ILE A 105 -100.68 -26.68 22.77
CA ILE A 105 -101.58 -25.53 22.65
C ILE A 105 -102.89 -25.73 23.43
N ASP A 106 -103.41 -24.65 24.01
CA ASP A 106 -104.75 -24.58 24.64
C ASP A 106 -105.56 -23.47 23.95
N PRO A 107 -106.28 -23.80 22.87
CA PRO A 107 -106.95 -22.80 22.03
C PRO A 107 -108.17 -22.14 22.68
N LEU A 108 -108.68 -22.68 23.78
CA LEU A 108 -109.92 -22.23 24.44
C LEU A 108 -109.68 -21.65 25.84
N GLY A 109 -108.43 -21.68 26.34
CA GLY A 109 -108.06 -21.19 27.67
C GLY A 109 -108.70 -21.99 28.81
N THR A 110 -109.07 -23.25 28.54
CA THR A 110 -109.79 -24.12 29.47
C THR A 110 -108.88 -25.04 30.29
N GLY A 111 -107.56 -24.99 30.05
CA GLY A 111 -106.53 -25.81 30.69
C GLY A 111 -106.22 -27.12 29.97
N LEU A 112 -106.88 -27.42 28.84
CA LEU A 112 -106.64 -28.64 28.06
C LEU A 112 -105.50 -28.41 27.05
N GLN A 113 -104.38 -29.11 27.22
CA GLN A 113 -103.20 -28.99 26.35
C GLN A 113 -103.17 -30.08 25.28
N ILE A 114 -103.05 -29.70 24.02
CA ILE A 114 -103.00 -30.60 22.86
C ILE A 114 -101.60 -30.55 22.23
N PRO A 115 -100.86 -31.67 22.08
CA PRO A 115 -99.58 -31.70 21.40
C PRO A 115 -99.78 -31.57 19.88
N VAL A 116 -99.04 -30.65 19.27
CA VAL A 116 -99.01 -30.47 17.82
C VAL A 116 -97.57 -30.61 17.34
N GLU A 117 -97.33 -31.55 16.44
CA GLU A 117 -96.03 -31.69 15.77
C GLU A 117 -95.85 -30.60 14.73
N VAL A 118 -94.70 -29.94 14.75
CA VAL A 118 -94.36 -28.84 13.87
C VAL A 118 -92.97 -29.06 13.30
N ASN A 119 -92.87 -28.93 11.98
CA ASN A 119 -91.60 -28.94 11.26
C ASN A 119 -91.21 -27.50 10.98
N VAL A 120 -90.07 -27.08 11.54
CA VAL A 120 -89.56 -25.73 11.36
C VAL A 120 -88.34 -25.81 10.43
N PRO A 121 -88.44 -25.35 9.18
CA PRO A 121 -87.28 -25.21 8.31
C PRO A 121 -86.43 -24.02 8.79
N VAL A 122 -85.14 -24.26 8.99
CA VAL A 122 -84.15 -23.27 9.37
C VAL A 122 -83.16 -23.17 8.22
N ASN A 123 -83.23 -22.06 7.51
CA ASN A 123 -82.27 -21.68 6.47
C ASN A 123 -81.52 -20.45 6.95
N VAL A 124 -80.23 -20.60 7.19
CA VAL A 124 -79.35 -19.53 7.67
C VAL A 124 -78.13 -19.47 6.76
N GLU A 125 -77.80 -18.27 6.31
CA GLU A 125 -76.53 -18.00 5.66
C GLU A 125 -75.58 -17.45 6.73
N VAL A 126 -74.47 -18.16 6.95
CA VAL A 126 -73.44 -17.71 7.89
C VAL A 126 -72.30 -17.09 7.06
N PRO A 127 -72.12 -15.75 7.10
CA PRO A 127 -70.97 -15.12 6.48
C PRO A 127 -69.73 -15.33 7.36
N ILE A 128 -68.65 -15.80 6.75
CA ILE A 128 -67.32 -15.89 7.33
C ILE A 128 -66.47 -14.84 6.61
N ASP A 129 -66.07 -13.83 7.36
CA ASP A 129 -65.11 -12.81 6.93
C ASP A 129 -63.90 -12.91 7.85
N THR A 130 -62.79 -13.38 7.29
CA THR A 130 -61.53 -13.50 8.01
C THR A 130 -60.40 -13.00 7.15
N SER A 131 -59.39 -12.43 7.78
CA SER A 131 -58.14 -12.05 7.11
C SER A 131 -57.02 -12.93 7.62
N VAL A 132 -56.18 -13.40 6.71
CA VAL A 132 -55.00 -14.18 7.06
C VAL A 132 -53.76 -13.34 6.77
N PRO A 133 -52.93 -13.02 7.78
CA PRO A 133 -51.66 -12.34 7.56
C PRO A 133 -50.67 -13.29 6.91
N ILE A 134 -50.09 -12.87 5.80
CA ILE A 134 -48.95 -13.56 5.18
C ILE A 134 -47.73 -12.66 5.32
N ALA A 135 -46.71 -13.15 6.03
CA ALA A 135 -45.42 -12.50 6.17
C ALA A 135 -44.44 -13.06 5.15
N ILE A 136 -43.74 -12.18 4.43
CA ILE A 136 -42.62 -12.51 3.56
C ILE A 136 -41.37 -11.86 4.13
N GLU A 137 -40.41 -12.69 4.52
CA GLU A 137 -39.08 -12.28 4.96
C GLU A 137 -38.05 -12.72 3.93
N ARG A 138 -37.32 -11.77 3.34
CA ARG A 138 -36.25 -12.06 2.38
C ARG A 138 -35.07 -11.12 2.61
N SER A 139 -33.87 -11.65 2.44
CA SER A 139 -32.64 -10.85 2.41
C SER A 139 -32.10 -10.80 0.99
N ILE A 140 -31.78 -9.59 0.51
CA ILE A 140 -31.14 -9.40 -0.79
C ILE A 140 -29.65 -9.17 -0.55
N PRO A 141 -28.76 -10.06 -1.00
CA PRO A 141 -27.32 -9.86 -0.89
C PRO A 141 -26.86 -8.86 -1.95
N ILE A 142 -26.14 -7.83 -1.52
CA ILE A 142 -25.46 -6.88 -2.39
C ILE A 142 -23.96 -7.13 -2.23
N SER A 143 -23.31 -7.47 -3.34
CA SER A 143 -21.86 -7.61 -3.44
C SER A 143 -21.37 -6.68 -4.53
N THR A 144 -20.50 -5.75 -4.15
CA THR A 144 -19.88 -4.81 -5.09
C THR A 144 -18.43 -4.58 -4.71
N THR A 145 -17.64 -4.12 -5.67
CA THR A 145 -16.23 -3.80 -5.47
C THR A 145 -16.03 -2.33 -5.78
N ILE A 146 -15.43 -1.60 -4.85
CA ILE A 146 -15.08 -0.20 -5.03
C ILE A 146 -13.59 -0.15 -5.43
N PRO A 147 -13.25 0.27 -6.66
CA PRO A 147 -11.86 0.47 -7.05
C PRO A 147 -11.33 1.75 -6.42
N LEU A 148 -10.19 1.65 -5.74
CA LEU A 148 -9.39 2.75 -5.25
C LEU A 148 -8.16 2.88 -6.14
N ASP A 149 -8.05 4.00 -6.84
CA ASP A 149 -6.87 4.38 -7.61
C ASP A 149 -6.35 5.71 -7.06
N LEU A 150 -5.21 5.65 -6.37
CA LEU A 150 -4.56 6.81 -5.77
C LEU A 150 -3.16 6.95 -6.32
N ASN A 151 -2.86 8.10 -6.92
CA ASN A 151 -1.49 8.53 -7.19
C ASN A 151 -1.06 9.48 -6.08
N VAL A 152 -0.12 9.04 -5.24
CA VAL A 152 0.41 9.82 -4.13
C VAL A 152 1.82 10.29 -4.49
N PRO A 153 2.00 11.61 -4.77
CA PRO A 153 3.34 12.15 -4.98
C PRO A 153 4.06 12.27 -3.64
N LEU A 154 5.20 11.59 -3.52
CA LEU A 154 6.08 11.65 -2.36
C LEU A 154 7.30 12.49 -2.70
N ALA A 155 7.50 13.57 -1.95
CA ALA A 155 8.66 14.45 -2.06
C ALA A 155 9.50 14.33 -0.78
N ILE A 156 10.69 13.74 -0.89
CA ILE A 156 11.61 13.53 0.23
C ILE A 156 12.84 14.39 0.00
N LYS A 157 13.17 15.29 0.93
CA LYS A 157 14.43 16.01 0.91
C LYS A 157 15.56 15.10 1.39
N VAL A 158 16.67 15.05 0.68
CA VAL A 158 17.82 14.21 1.06
C VAL A 158 18.33 14.58 2.45
N ALA A 159 18.40 15.87 2.77
CA ALA A 159 18.75 16.41 4.10
C ALA A 159 17.88 15.89 5.27
N GLU A 160 16.64 15.46 5.00
CA GLU A 160 15.71 14.97 6.03
C GLU A 160 15.78 13.43 6.19
N THR A 161 16.69 12.76 5.47
CA THR A 161 16.87 11.31 5.53
C THR A 161 18.19 10.93 6.19
N ASP A 162 18.33 9.66 6.57
CA ASP A 162 19.59 9.10 7.06
C ASP A 162 20.73 9.21 6.01
N LEU A 163 20.41 9.36 4.72
CA LEU A 163 21.39 9.56 3.65
C LEU A 163 22.21 10.85 3.84
N ALA A 164 21.62 11.89 4.46
CA ALA A 164 22.31 13.15 4.72
C ALA A 164 23.60 12.96 5.52
N GLN A 165 23.60 12.06 6.49
CA GLN A 165 24.78 11.78 7.31
C GLN A 165 25.92 11.16 6.50
N TYR A 166 25.59 10.27 5.57
CA TYR A 166 26.57 9.64 4.68
C TYR A 166 27.15 10.64 3.68
N VAL A 167 26.31 11.51 3.11
CA VAL A 167 26.74 12.59 2.20
C VAL A 167 27.66 13.57 2.94
N ALA A 168 27.32 13.98 4.15
CA ALA A 168 28.15 14.86 4.97
C ALA A 168 29.51 14.24 5.33
N GLN A 169 29.53 12.94 5.67
CA GLN A 169 30.77 12.20 5.93
C GLN A 169 31.65 12.12 4.68
N LEU A 170 31.06 11.82 3.52
CA LEU A 170 31.79 11.76 2.26
C LEU A 170 32.38 13.13 1.88
N ARG A 171 31.60 14.20 2.02
CA ARG A 171 32.06 15.59 1.80
C ARG A 171 33.25 15.93 2.70
N THR A 172 33.15 15.59 3.98
CA THR A 172 34.24 15.80 4.95
C THR A 172 35.49 15.00 4.56
N GLY A 173 35.31 13.74 4.11
CA GLY A 173 36.39 12.91 3.60
C GLY A 173 37.09 13.51 2.39
N LEU A 174 36.32 14.00 1.41
CA LEU A 174 36.86 14.66 0.22
C LEU A 174 37.58 15.97 0.55
N ALA A 175 37.05 16.76 1.49
CA ALA A 175 37.71 17.98 1.97
C ALA A 175 39.06 17.66 2.65
N SER A 176 39.12 16.61 3.46
CA SER A 176 40.38 16.16 4.07
C SER A 176 41.40 15.68 3.03
N LEU A 177 40.92 15.08 1.94
CA LEU A 177 41.77 14.66 0.83
C LEU A 177 42.35 15.88 0.09
N ASP A 178 41.56 16.94 -0.16
CA ASP A 178 42.07 18.18 -0.75
C ASP A 178 43.18 18.80 0.11
N GLU A 179 43.00 18.83 1.43
CA GLU A 179 44.02 19.36 2.36
C GLU A 179 45.32 18.56 2.31
N ILE A 180 45.24 17.22 2.29
CA ILE A 180 46.42 16.35 2.16
C ILE A 180 47.12 16.60 0.81
N LEU A 181 46.34 16.69 -0.28
CA LEU A 181 46.86 16.93 -1.62
C LEU A 181 47.50 18.32 -1.75
N ALA A 182 46.97 19.33 -1.06
CA ALA A 182 47.55 20.67 -1.00
C ALA A 182 48.94 20.67 -0.36
N GLY A 183 49.17 19.81 0.64
CA GLY A 183 50.48 19.64 1.28
C GLY A 183 51.50 18.84 0.45
N LEU A 184 51.06 18.17 -0.62
CA LEU A 184 51.89 17.38 -1.53
C LEU A 184 52.34 18.17 -2.77
N GLU A 185 51.76 19.35 -3.03
CA GLU A 185 52.27 20.25 -4.07
C GLU A 185 53.56 20.94 -3.60
N PRO A 186 54.64 20.89 -4.39
CA PRO A 186 55.92 21.53 -4.06
C PRO A 186 55.89 23.06 -4.16
#